data_AF-A0A7Y9R2T1-F1
#
_entry.id   AF-A0A7Y9R2T1-F1
#
_cell.length_a   1.000
_cell.length_b   1.000
_cell.length_c   1.000
_cell.angle_alpha   90.00
_cell.angle_beta   90.00
_cell.angle_gamma   90.00
#
_symmetry.space_group_name_H-M   'P 1'
#
loop_
_entity.id
_entity.type
_entity.pdbx_description
1 polymer ?
#
loop_
_entity_poly.entity_id
_entity_poly.type
_entity_poly.pdbx_seq_one_letter_code
_entity_poly.pdbx_strand_id
1 'polypeptide(L)'
;MIKTLQRFQRLLGSRSEATTDTQVLDEWADTRGHRLKRVRHGDGRVVEFEWEGRRGRLEWGPSKRAYIPQWELRVCIEAGLPQHLEMLLMSRSLAQRLDSQAYQTLVQDHQTGIDATLPEEVRWLSMLERVPVPSTVAGYVMLSSSPPHAQRWLDGDLLSRVSRAAHNWLGNDAPLVLMTLRGRIYLRTEAMVPEQAMLDGACHLAEAAAASARQLMTKASAVSTRGPSAGRLVHVSPLDEPSVMEIPMDSDMMALGMPSRIGPHTDIAF
;
A
#
# COMPACT_ATOMS: atom_id res chain seq x y z
N MET A 1 -74.64 -0.03 -19.22
CA MET A 1 -74.06 -0.78 -20.35
C MET A 1 -72.55 -0.87 -20.11
N ILE A 2 -71.98 -2.09 -20.04
CA ILE A 2 -70.53 -2.44 -20.20
C ILE A 2 -69.53 -1.63 -19.33
N LYS A 3 -69.07 -2.13 -18.17
CA LYS A 3 -67.90 -3.03 -17.91
C LYS A 3 -66.49 -2.45 -18.20
N THR A 4 -65.54 -2.84 -17.34
CA THR A 4 -64.04 -2.75 -17.46
C THR A 4 -63.41 -1.34 -17.34
N LEU A 5 -62.23 -1.12 -16.74
CA LEU A 5 -61.21 -2.04 -16.16
C LEU A 5 -60.82 -1.68 -14.71
N GLN A 6 -60.65 -2.72 -13.87
CA GLN A 6 -59.69 -2.68 -12.77
C GLN A 6 -58.27 -2.62 -13.35
N ARG A 7 -57.48 -1.55 -13.12
CA ARG A 7 -56.03 -1.56 -13.42
C ARG A 7 -55.14 -0.58 -12.65
N PHE A 8 -55.64 0.08 -11.59
CA PHE A 8 -54.88 1.05 -10.78
C PHE A 8 -54.34 0.50 -9.43
N GLN A 9 -54.16 -0.82 -9.32
CA GLN A 9 -53.54 -1.46 -8.14
C GLN A 9 -52.24 -2.22 -8.49
N ARG A 10 -51.48 -1.75 -9.50
CA ARG A 10 -50.15 -2.28 -9.86
C ARG A 10 -49.03 -1.23 -9.79
N LEU A 11 -49.18 -0.26 -8.90
CA LEU A 11 -48.15 0.72 -8.52
C LEU A 11 -47.50 0.46 -7.15
N LEU A 12 -47.97 -0.58 -6.44
CA LEU A 12 -47.13 -1.34 -5.50
C LEU A 12 -46.44 -2.46 -6.29
N GLY A 13 -45.67 -2.07 -7.31
CA GLY A 13 -44.71 -2.97 -7.93
C GLY A 13 -43.70 -3.32 -6.84
N SER A 14 -43.58 -4.62 -6.54
CA SER A 14 -42.57 -5.12 -5.63
C SER A 14 -41.23 -4.50 -6.02
N ARG A 15 -40.64 -3.71 -5.09
CA ARG A 15 -39.20 -3.53 -5.10
C ARG A 15 -38.66 -4.94 -5.08
N SER A 16 -38.11 -5.39 -6.19
CA SER A 16 -37.33 -6.61 -6.18
C SER A 16 -36.16 -6.28 -5.27
N GLU A 17 -36.26 -6.70 -4.02
CA GLU A 17 -35.09 -6.97 -3.22
C GLU A 17 -34.26 -7.89 -4.12
N ALA A 18 -33.17 -7.35 -4.68
CA ALA A 18 -32.12 -8.21 -5.15
C ALA A 18 -31.64 -8.91 -3.88
N THR A 19 -32.20 -10.09 -3.62
CA THR A 19 -31.83 -10.99 -2.54
C THR A 19 -30.34 -11.22 -2.70
N THR A 20 -29.57 -10.37 -2.03
CA THR A 20 -28.17 -10.21 -2.37
C THR A 20 -27.51 -11.44 -1.79
N ASP A 21 -27.08 -12.34 -2.66
CA ASP A 21 -26.87 -13.72 -2.26
C ASP A 21 -25.71 -13.81 -1.25
N THR A 22 -26.10 -14.00 0.01
CA THR A 22 -25.18 -14.12 1.13
C THR A 22 -24.76 -15.55 1.37
N GLN A 23 -25.39 -16.53 0.71
CA GLN A 23 -25.22 -17.95 1.00
C GLN A 23 -23.76 -18.36 0.84
N VAL A 24 -23.13 -17.98 -0.28
CA VAL A 24 -21.71 -18.26 -0.56
C VAL A 24 -20.79 -17.76 0.57
N LEU A 25 -21.06 -16.57 1.12
CA LEU A 25 -20.24 -15.97 2.17
C LEU A 25 -20.53 -16.57 3.56
N ASP A 26 -21.79 -16.92 3.82
CA ASP A 26 -22.21 -17.58 5.06
C ASP A 26 -21.62 -19.01 5.12
N GLU A 27 -21.66 -19.78 4.01
CA GLU A 27 -21.02 -21.10 3.85
C GLU A 27 -19.48 -21.03 3.87
N TRP A 28 -18.88 -20.03 3.20
CA TRP A 28 -17.43 -19.81 3.19
C TRP A 28 -16.88 -19.55 4.60
N ALA A 29 -17.64 -18.82 5.44
CA ALA A 29 -17.28 -18.56 6.82
C ALA A 29 -17.42 -19.82 7.70
N ASP A 30 -18.53 -20.56 7.57
CA ASP A 30 -18.81 -21.77 8.35
C ASP A 30 -17.78 -22.88 8.09
N THR A 31 -17.48 -23.14 6.81
CA THR A 31 -16.46 -24.13 6.39
C THR A 31 -15.03 -23.82 6.88
N ARG A 32 -14.76 -22.60 7.34
CA ARG A 32 -13.47 -22.16 7.92
C ARG A 32 -13.53 -21.95 9.44
N GLY A 33 -14.67 -22.24 10.08
CA GLY A 33 -14.90 -21.99 11.51
C GLY A 33 -14.81 -20.51 11.89
N HIS A 34 -14.99 -19.60 10.93
CA HIS A 34 -14.85 -18.17 11.15
C HIS A 34 -16.12 -17.57 11.78
N ARG A 35 -15.96 -16.49 12.56
CA ARG A 35 -17.09 -15.86 13.26
C ARG A 35 -17.85 -14.91 12.32
N LEU A 36 -18.95 -15.41 11.76
CA LEU A 36 -19.91 -14.64 10.99
C LEU A 36 -20.70 -13.65 11.88
N LYS A 37 -20.93 -12.43 11.37
CA LYS A 37 -21.77 -11.39 11.95
C LYS A 37 -22.54 -10.67 10.84
N ARG A 38 -23.79 -10.27 11.14
CA ARG A 38 -24.53 -9.33 10.28
C ARG A 38 -24.06 -7.90 10.52
N VAL A 39 -24.13 -7.05 9.50
CA VAL A 39 -23.94 -5.60 9.66
C VAL A 39 -25.07 -5.06 10.55
N ARG A 40 -24.75 -4.22 11.54
CA ARG A 40 -25.74 -3.81 12.57
C ARG A 40 -26.92 -3.02 11.99
N HIS A 41 -26.68 -2.24 10.92
CA HIS A 41 -27.68 -1.48 10.19
C HIS A 41 -27.31 -1.49 8.71
N GLY A 42 -28.16 -2.05 7.85
CA GLY A 42 -27.94 -2.15 6.40
C GLY A 42 -27.52 -3.55 5.93
N ASP A 43 -27.39 -3.68 4.60
CA ASP A 43 -27.16 -4.95 3.93
C ASP A 43 -25.70 -5.44 4.01
N GLY A 44 -25.50 -6.74 3.77
CA GLY A 44 -24.19 -7.38 3.72
C GLY A 44 -23.86 -8.29 4.91
N ARG A 45 -22.56 -8.57 5.07
CA ARG A 45 -21.99 -9.54 6.01
C ARG A 45 -20.59 -9.15 6.48
N VAL A 46 -20.24 -9.62 7.67
CA VAL A 46 -18.93 -9.47 8.29
C VAL A 46 -18.44 -10.84 8.73
N VAL A 47 -17.25 -11.22 8.32
CA VAL A 47 -16.57 -12.42 8.83
C VAL A 47 -15.34 -11.96 9.63
N GLU A 48 -15.27 -12.37 10.89
CA GLU A 48 -14.08 -12.18 11.72
C GLU A 48 -13.26 -13.48 11.74
N PHE A 49 -11.97 -13.34 11.44
CA PHE A 49 -11.01 -14.43 11.39
C PHE A 49 -9.77 -14.08 12.22
N GLU A 50 -8.86 -15.04 12.39
CA GLU A 50 -7.59 -14.84 13.06
C GLU A 50 -6.43 -15.10 12.09
N TRP A 51 -5.38 -14.29 12.18
CA TRP A 51 -4.17 -14.41 11.40
C TRP A 51 -2.96 -14.13 12.30
N GLU A 52 -2.05 -15.09 12.50
CA GLU A 52 -0.91 -14.99 13.42
C GLU A 52 -1.25 -14.47 14.84
N GLY A 53 -2.37 -14.90 15.45
CA GLY A 53 -2.82 -14.38 16.74
C GLY A 53 -3.41 -12.97 16.70
N ARG A 54 -3.65 -12.41 15.50
CA ARG A 54 -4.16 -11.06 15.26
C ARG A 54 -5.54 -11.11 14.62
N ARG A 55 -6.32 -10.06 14.85
CA ARG A 55 -7.69 -9.98 14.33
C ARG A 55 -7.67 -9.65 12.84
N GLY A 56 -8.32 -10.51 12.07
CA GLY A 56 -8.73 -10.26 10.69
C GLY A 56 -10.23 -9.99 10.61
N ARG A 57 -10.64 -9.17 9.65
CA ARG A 57 -12.05 -8.91 9.37
C ARG A 57 -12.28 -8.70 7.89
N LEU A 58 -13.11 -9.55 7.30
CA LEU A 58 -13.69 -9.38 5.97
C LEU A 58 -15.11 -8.78 6.12
N GLU A 59 -15.46 -7.81 5.28
CA GLU A 59 -16.78 -7.19 5.21
C GLU A 59 -17.17 -7.02 3.75
N TRP A 60 -18.24 -7.70 3.36
CA TRP A 60 -18.93 -7.48 2.09
C TRP A 60 -20.23 -6.72 2.36
N GLY A 61 -20.51 -5.67 1.59
CA GLY A 61 -21.69 -4.84 1.78
C GLY A 61 -21.67 -3.59 0.89
N PRO A 62 -22.60 -2.65 1.07
CA PRO A 62 -22.62 -1.39 0.33
C PRO A 62 -21.28 -0.66 0.33
N SER A 63 -20.93 -0.10 -0.81
CA SER A 63 -19.68 0.60 -1.05
C SER A 63 -19.53 1.85 -0.18
N LYS A 64 -18.32 2.04 0.38
CA LYS A 64 -17.93 3.25 1.12
C LYS A 64 -17.02 4.16 0.29
N ARG A 65 -17.07 4.06 -1.05
CA ARG A 65 -16.33 4.91 -2.01
C ARG A 65 -17.11 5.11 -3.30
N ALA A 66 -17.12 6.34 -3.80
CA ALA A 66 -17.77 6.68 -5.08
C ALA A 66 -17.19 5.91 -6.29
N TYR A 67 -15.91 5.52 -6.26
CA TYR A 67 -15.24 4.81 -7.35
C TYR A 67 -15.41 3.28 -7.33
N ILE A 68 -16.02 2.70 -6.27
CA ILE A 68 -16.39 1.28 -6.23
C ILE A 68 -17.91 1.21 -6.40
N PRO A 69 -18.43 0.67 -7.50
CA PRO A 69 -19.86 0.70 -7.79
C PRO A 69 -20.63 -0.25 -6.86
N GLN A 70 -21.69 0.27 -6.22
CA GLN A 70 -22.68 -0.45 -5.42
C GLN A 70 -22.14 -1.28 -4.23
N TRP A 71 -21.41 -2.38 -4.48
CA TRP A 71 -21.01 -3.38 -3.50
C TRP A 71 -19.49 -3.53 -3.42
N GLU A 72 -19.01 -3.66 -2.20
CA GLU A 72 -17.58 -3.61 -1.87
C GLU A 72 -17.20 -4.76 -0.94
N LEU A 73 -16.14 -5.48 -1.32
CA LEU A 73 -15.42 -6.39 -0.44
C LEU A 73 -14.24 -5.64 0.22
N ARG A 74 -14.20 -5.72 1.55
CA ARG A 74 -13.18 -5.08 2.39
C ARG A 74 -12.52 -6.13 3.26
N VAL A 75 -11.19 -6.17 3.30
CA VAL A 75 -10.44 -6.96 4.29
C VAL A 75 -9.58 -6.00 5.12
N CYS A 76 -9.54 -6.24 6.43
CA CYS A 76 -8.72 -5.48 7.37
C CYS A 76 -8.00 -6.44 8.32
N ILE A 77 -6.69 -6.28 8.49
CA ILE A 77 -5.87 -7.11 9.40
C ILE A 77 -5.10 -6.20 10.36
N GLU A 78 -5.19 -6.50 11.66
CA GLU A 78 -4.50 -5.76 12.73
C GLU A 78 -3.02 -6.16 12.84
N ALA A 79 -2.27 -5.95 11.75
CA ALA A 79 -0.90 -6.44 11.53
C ALA A 79 0.15 -5.91 12.52
N GLY A 80 -0.13 -4.82 13.24
CA GLY A 80 0.75 -4.26 14.27
C GLY A 80 1.99 -3.60 13.68
N LEU A 81 1.82 -2.90 12.55
CA LEU A 81 2.88 -2.17 11.86
C LEU A 81 3.11 -0.78 12.50
N PRO A 82 4.24 -0.10 12.25
CA PRO A 82 4.42 1.30 12.63
C PRO A 82 3.34 2.18 12.01
N GLN A 83 2.92 3.22 12.73
CA GLN A 83 1.83 4.09 12.28
C GLN A 83 2.15 4.89 11.00
N HIS A 84 3.44 5.19 10.78
CA HIS A 84 3.96 5.95 9.63
C HIS A 84 4.38 5.07 8.44
N LEU A 85 4.18 3.74 8.52
CA LEU A 85 4.44 2.86 7.38
C LEU A 85 3.26 3.00 6.40
N GLU A 86 3.39 3.94 5.46
CA GLU A 86 2.38 4.28 4.45
C GLU A 86 2.85 3.74 3.08
N MET A 87 2.19 2.68 2.62
CA MET A 87 2.42 2.05 1.32
C MET A 87 1.06 1.68 0.71
N LEU A 88 0.90 1.91 -0.59
CA LEU A 88 -0.36 1.68 -1.32
C LEU A 88 -0.08 1.08 -2.69
N LEU A 89 -0.62 -0.10 -2.92
CA LEU A 89 -0.74 -0.72 -4.24
C LEU A 89 -2.20 -0.60 -4.72
N MET A 90 -2.41 -0.09 -5.94
CA MET A 90 -3.75 0.07 -6.51
C MET A 90 -3.80 -0.25 -8.00
N SER A 91 -4.97 -0.62 -8.53
CA SER A 91 -5.15 -0.82 -9.98
C SER A 91 -4.80 0.45 -10.76
N ARG A 92 -4.04 0.32 -11.85
CA ARG A 92 -3.60 1.46 -12.68
C ARG A 92 -4.79 2.22 -13.29
N SER A 93 -5.81 1.49 -13.74
CA SER A 93 -7.06 2.07 -14.25
C SER A 93 -7.78 2.89 -13.18
N LEU A 94 -7.76 2.45 -11.92
CA LEU A 94 -8.29 3.23 -10.80
C LEU A 94 -7.43 4.48 -10.52
N ALA A 95 -6.10 4.36 -10.48
CA ALA A 95 -5.21 5.50 -10.26
C ALA A 95 -5.43 6.60 -11.31
N GLN A 96 -5.52 6.23 -12.59
CA GLN A 96 -5.81 7.16 -13.69
C GLN A 96 -7.18 7.84 -13.56
N ARG A 97 -8.22 7.11 -13.13
CA ARG A 97 -9.55 7.69 -12.88
C ARG A 97 -9.50 8.69 -11.71
N LEU A 98 -8.85 8.35 -10.61
CA LEU A 98 -8.75 9.23 -9.44
C LEU A 98 -7.88 10.47 -9.71
N ASP A 99 -6.73 10.32 -10.39
CA ASP A 99 -5.90 11.44 -10.86
C ASP A 99 -6.73 12.41 -11.73
N SER A 100 -7.53 11.86 -12.66
CA SER A 100 -8.40 12.68 -13.55
C SER A 100 -9.53 13.38 -12.80
N GLN A 101 -10.17 12.70 -11.84
CA GLN A 101 -11.24 13.28 -11.03
C GLN A 101 -10.71 14.38 -10.10
N ALA A 102 -9.57 14.16 -9.44
CA ALA A 102 -8.93 15.16 -8.60
C ALA A 102 -8.57 16.43 -9.41
N TYR A 103 -8.00 16.26 -10.60
CA TYR A 103 -7.73 17.39 -11.50
C TYR A 103 -9.00 18.16 -11.89
N GLN A 104 -10.09 17.46 -12.24
CA GLN A 104 -11.36 18.09 -12.58
C GLN A 104 -11.94 18.90 -11.40
N THR A 105 -11.94 18.34 -10.19
CA THR A 105 -12.42 19.04 -8.98
C THR A 105 -11.59 20.29 -8.68
N LEU A 106 -10.25 20.21 -8.71
CA LEU A 106 -9.36 21.35 -8.44
C LEU A 106 -9.55 22.48 -9.48
N VAL A 107 -9.71 22.14 -10.76
CA VAL A 107 -9.97 23.12 -11.83
C VAL A 107 -11.35 23.74 -11.73
N GLN A 108 -12.39 22.97 -11.36
CA GLN A 108 -13.75 23.48 -11.21
C GLN A 108 -13.87 24.40 -9.98
N ASP A 109 -13.40 23.97 -8.82
CA ASP A 109 -13.60 24.67 -7.55
C ASP A 109 -12.55 25.76 -7.28
N HIS A 110 -11.57 25.95 -8.17
CA HIS A 110 -10.45 26.91 -8.03
C HIS A 110 -9.61 26.70 -6.76
N GLN A 111 -9.68 25.50 -6.17
CA GLN A 111 -8.99 25.16 -4.92
C GLN A 111 -7.55 24.74 -5.21
N THR A 112 -6.61 25.32 -4.47
CA THR A 112 -5.16 25.04 -4.59
C THR A 112 -4.61 24.19 -3.44
N GLY A 113 -5.48 23.69 -2.55
CA GLY A 113 -5.12 22.86 -1.40
C GLY A 113 -5.73 21.46 -1.48
N ILE A 114 -5.03 20.47 -0.91
CA ILE A 114 -5.56 19.11 -0.74
C ILE A 114 -6.59 19.15 0.41
N ASP A 115 -7.88 18.98 0.08
CA ASP A 115 -8.94 18.94 1.09
C ASP A 115 -8.85 17.66 1.95
N ALA A 116 -9.01 17.82 3.26
CA ALA A 116 -9.06 16.72 4.23
C ALA A 116 -10.34 15.87 4.12
N THR A 117 -11.34 16.30 3.33
CA THR A 117 -12.49 15.44 2.96
C THR A 117 -12.14 14.37 1.91
N LEU A 118 -11.02 14.52 1.19
CA LEU A 118 -10.63 13.60 0.15
C LEU A 118 -10.33 12.19 0.71
N PRO A 119 -10.74 11.12 0.01
CA PRO A 119 -10.37 9.77 0.39
C PRO A 119 -8.84 9.57 0.41
N GLU A 120 -8.37 8.75 1.36
CA GLU A 120 -6.93 8.57 1.65
C GLU A 120 -6.10 8.22 0.41
N GLU A 121 -6.60 7.34 -0.45
CA GLU A 121 -5.97 6.97 -1.71
C GLU A 121 -5.88 8.10 -2.75
N VAL A 122 -6.79 9.08 -2.73
CA VAL A 122 -6.69 10.31 -3.56
C VAL A 122 -5.62 11.23 -2.99
N ARG A 123 -5.65 11.45 -1.67
CA ARG A 123 -4.63 12.23 -0.95
C ARG A 123 -3.22 11.69 -1.21
N TRP A 124 -3.06 10.36 -1.22
CA TRP A 124 -1.77 9.71 -1.42
C TRP A 124 -1.26 9.77 -2.87
N LEU A 125 -2.14 9.80 -3.89
CA LEU A 125 -1.73 10.04 -5.27
C LEU A 125 -1.02 11.40 -5.47
N SER A 126 -1.36 12.39 -4.65
CA SER A 126 -0.72 13.73 -4.64
C SER A 126 0.46 13.85 -3.68
N MET A 127 0.49 13.08 -2.59
CA MET A 127 1.47 13.25 -1.49
C MET A 127 2.62 12.23 -1.45
N LEU A 128 2.44 11.03 -2.00
CA LEU A 128 3.42 9.94 -1.88
C LEU A 128 4.19 9.71 -3.18
N GLU A 129 5.42 9.23 -3.06
CA GLU A 129 6.27 8.94 -4.22
C GLU A 129 5.78 7.70 -4.97
N ARG A 130 5.78 7.78 -6.32
CA ARG A 130 5.50 6.63 -7.19
C ARG A 130 6.71 5.70 -7.22
N VAL A 131 6.51 4.47 -6.77
CA VAL A 131 7.55 3.44 -6.70
C VAL A 131 7.48 2.55 -7.94
N PRO A 132 8.60 2.26 -8.63
CA PRO A 132 8.62 1.31 -9.74
C PRO A 132 8.12 -0.07 -9.33
N VAL A 133 7.27 -0.68 -10.17
CA VAL A 133 6.74 -2.04 -9.97
C VAL A 133 7.28 -3.00 -11.05
N PRO A 134 7.46 -4.30 -10.76
CA PRO A 134 7.84 -5.28 -11.76
C PRO A 134 6.86 -5.37 -12.93
N SER A 135 7.34 -5.73 -14.12
CA SER A 135 6.51 -5.85 -15.34
C SER A 135 5.36 -6.86 -15.21
N THR A 136 5.56 -7.92 -14.41
CA THR A 136 4.54 -8.93 -14.07
C THR A 136 3.33 -8.37 -13.33
N VAL A 137 3.43 -7.15 -12.81
CA VAL A 137 2.36 -6.42 -12.09
C VAL A 137 2.20 -5.00 -12.65
N ALA A 138 2.52 -4.77 -13.93
CA ALA A 138 2.39 -3.47 -14.59
C ALA A 138 0.96 -2.90 -14.58
N GLY A 139 -0.07 -3.75 -14.42
CA GLY A 139 -1.47 -3.35 -14.21
C GLY A 139 -1.74 -2.58 -12.92
N TYR A 140 -0.77 -2.44 -12.02
CA TYR A 140 -0.88 -1.72 -10.76
C TYR A 140 0.06 -0.49 -10.69
N VAL A 141 -0.21 0.39 -9.73
CA VAL A 141 0.62 1.53 -9.32
C VAL A 141 0.96 1.36 -7.84
N MET A 142 2.23 1.55 -7.48
CA MET A 142 2.69 1.58 -6.09
C MET A 142 3.03 3.01 -5.68
N LEU A 143 2.59 3.40 -4.49
CA LEU A 143 2.86 4.67 -3.82
C LEU A 143 3.44 4.39 -2.43
N SER A 144 4.36 5.22 -1.94
CA SER A 144 4.98 5.02 -0.63
C SER A 144 5.56 6.29 -0.02
N SER A 145 5.57 6.37 1.32
CA SER A 145 6.43 7.31 2.06
C SER A 145 7.89 6.84 2.15
N SER A 146 8.18 5.60 1.72
CA SER A 146 9.51 5.02 1.67
C SER A 146 9.65 4.00 0.51
N PRO A 147 10.20 4.40 -0.64
CA PRO A 147 10.38 3.50 -1.79
C PRO A 147 11.15 2.21 -1.47
N PRO A 148 12.24 2.21 -0.66
CA PRO A 148 12.95 0.98 -0.30
C PRO A 148 12.15 0.02 0.58
N HIS A 149 11.13 0.49 1.31
CA HIS A 149 10.21 -0.41 2.02
C HIS A 149 9.17 -0.97 1.06
N ALA A 150 8.57 -0.16 0.18
CA ALA A 150 7.56 -0.62 -0.77
C ALA A 150 8.10 -1.64 -1.80
N GLN A 151 9.33 -1.47 -2.28
CA GLN A 151 9.98 -2.46 -3.15
C GLN A 151 10.15 -3.82 -2.45
N ARG A 152 10.57 -3.82 -1.17
CA ARG A 152 10.72 -5.06 -0.37
C ARG A 152 9.38 -5.61 0.14
N TRP A 153 8.33 -4.77 0.16
CA TRP A 153 6.97 -5.20 0.47
C TRP A 153 6.37 -5.99 -0.70
N LEU A 154 6.46 -5.45 -1.91
CA LEU A 154 6.01 -6.08 -3.16
C LEU A 154 7.07 -7.04 -3.73
N ASP A 155 7.40 -8.06 -2.95
CA ASP A 155 8.35 -9.12 -3.30
C ASP A 155 7.77 -10.50 -2.93
N GLY A 156 8.41 -11.57 -3.39
CA GLY A 156 8.13 -12.96 -3.02
C GLY A 156 6.66 -13.37 -3.18
N ASP A 157 6.06 -13.84 -2.08
CA ASP A 157 4.67 -14.34 -2.08
C ASP A 157 3.64 -13.22 -2.39
N LEU A 158 3.86 -11.99 -1.90
CA LEU A 158 2.95 -10.89 -2.20
C LEU A 158 2.94 -10.57 -3.70
N LEU A 159 4.12 -10.43 -4.31
CA LEU A 159 4.26 -10.21 -5.76
C LEU A 159 3.61 -11.36 -6.57
N SER A 160 3.80 -12.60 -6.12
CA SER A 160 3.23 -13.81 -6.73
C SER A 160 1.70 -13.87 -6.65
N ARG A 161 1.09 -13.34 -5.59
CA ARG A 161 -0.38 -13.23 -5.47
C ARG A 161 -0.94 -12.06 -6.27
N VAL A 162 -0.29 -10.90 -6.24
CA VAL A 162 -0.73 -9.70 -6.99
C VAL A 162 -0.76 -9.96 -8.50
N SER A 163 0.28 -10.59 -9.06
CA SER A 163 0.37 -10.93 -10.48
C SER A 163 -0.72 -11.92 -10.94
N ARG A 164 -1.18 -12.79 -10.05
CA ARG A 164 -2.23 -13.78 -10.34
C ARG A 164 -3.65 -13.29 -10.03
N ALA A 165 -3.82 -12.26 -9.19
CA ALA A 165 -5.14 -11.81 -8.72
C ALA A 165 -6.11 -11.46 -9.87
N ALA A 166 -5.66 -10.66 -10.85
CA ALA A 166 -6.46 -10.23 -12.01
C ALA A 166 -7.03 -11.41 -12.82
N HIS A 167 -6.24 -12.46 -13.01
CA HIS A 167 -6.62 -13.66 -13.77
C HIS A 167 -7.43 -14.67 -12.95
N ASN A 168 -7.26 -14.70 -11.62
CA ASN A 168 -7.86 -15.72 -10.76
C ASN A 168 -9.23 -15.33 -10.19
N TRP A 169 -9.42 -14.07 -9.79
CA TRP A 169 -10.59 -13.67 -8.98
C TRP A 169 -10.96 -12.19 -9.01
N LEU A 170 -10.01 -11.30 -9.34
CA LEU A 170 -10.22 -9.85 -9.30
C LEU A 170 -10.80 -9.30 -10.61
N GLY A 171 -10.40 -9.86 -11.75
CA GLY A 171 -10.63 -9.25 -13.07
C GLY A 171 -9.60 -8.16 -13.39
N ASN A 172 -9.47 -7.81 -14.67
CA ASN A 172 -8.41 -6.90 -15.15
C ASN A 172 -8.65 -5.42 -14.82
N ASP A 173 -9.91 -4.96 -14.87
CA ASP A 173 -10.26 -3.54 -14.70
C ASP A 173 -10.85 -3.18 -13.33
N ALA A 174 -11.06 -4.19 -12.48
CA ALA A 174 -11.65 -4.01 -11.17
C ALA A 174 -10.78 -3.10 -10.27
N PRO A 175 -11.41 -2.23 -9.47
CA PRO A 175 -10.68 -1.34 -8.57
C PRO A 175 -10.10 -2.14 -7.39
N LEU A 176 -8.79 -2.35 -7.36
CA LEU A 176 -8.08 -2.81 -6.17
C LEU A 176 -7.42 -1.63 -5.46
N VAL A 177 -7.54 -1.62 -4.13
CA VAL A 177 -6.74 -0.80 -3.22
C VAL A 177 -6.22 -1.71 -2.10
N LEU A 178 -4.91 -1.84 -1.98
CA LEU A 178 -4.21 -2.58 -0.93
C LEU A 178 -3.21 -1.64 -0.25
N MET A 179 -3.38 -1.36 1.04
CA MET A 179 -2.55 -0.36 1.74
C MET A 179 -2.15 -0.77 3.16
N THR A 180 -1.01 -0.26 3.62
CA THR A 180 -0.61 -0.20 5.02
C THR A 180 -1.03 1.16 5.60
N LEU A 181 -1.92 1.19 6.59
CA LEU A 181 -2.41 2.45 7.18
C LEU A 181 -2.64 2.28 8.69
N ARG A 182 -2.09 3.19 9.50
CA ARG A 182 -2.27 3.25 10.97
C ARG A 182 -2.06 1.89 11.66
N GLY A 183 -1.01 1.17 11.25
CA GLY A 183 -0.64 -0.14 11.82
C GLY A 183 -1.43 -1.35 11.31
N ARG A 184 -2.35 -1.17 10.34
CA ARG A 184 -3.19 -2.23 9.76
C ARG A 184 -2.93 -2.41 8.26
N ILE A 185 -3.30 -3.58 7.74
CA ILE A 185 -3.56 -3.77 6.30
C ILE A 185 -5.03 -3.46 6.00
N TYR A 186 -5.29 -2.80 4.88
CA TYR A 186 -6.61 -2.71 4.28
C TYR A 186 -6.55 -3.17 2.82
N LEU A 187 -7.47 -4.05 2.42
CA LEU A 187 -7.78 -4.37 1.03
C LEU A 187 -9.22 -3.96 0.75
N ARG A 188 -9.47 -3.33 -0.40
CA ARG A 188 -10.78 -2.82 -0.82
C ARG A 188 -10.96 -3.09 -2.32
N THR A 189 -12.07 -3.72 -2.71
CA THR A 189 -12.39 -4.02 -4.11
C THR A 189 -13.89 -4.08 -4.36
N GLU A 190 -14.28 -3.97 -5.63
CA GLU A 190 -15.65 -4.25 -6.10
C GLU A 190 -16.00 -5.72 -5.91
N ALA A 191 -17.25 -5.99 -5.50
CA ALA A 191 -17.78 -7.33 -5.32
C ALA A 191 -19.31 -7.34 -5.45
N MET A 192 -19.82 -7.20 -6.68
CA MET A 192 -21.27 -7.20 -6.96
C MET A 192 -21.96 -8.50 -6.50
N VAL A 193 -21.30 -9.64 -6.71
CA VAL A 193 -21.68 -10.96 -6.19
C VAL A 193 -20.42 -11.58 -5.57
N PRO A 194 -20.46 -12.05 -4.31
CA PRO A 194 -19.29 -12.64 -3.67
C PRO A 194 -19.09 -14.08 -4.13
N GLU A 195 -17.98 -14.36 -4.81
CA GLU A 195 -17.58 -15.71 -5.20
C GLU A 195 -16.53 -16.28 -4.25
N GLN A 196 -16.52 -17.60 -4.02
CA GLN A 196 -15.53 -18.24 -3.14
C GLN A 196 -14.08 -17.91 -3.51
N ALA A 197 -13.74 -17.92 -4.81
CA ALA A 197 -12.40 -17.59 -5.28
C ALA A 197 -11.98 -16.14 -4.95
N MET A 198 -12.94 -15.20 -4.95
CA MET A 198 -12.74 -13.81 -4.55
C MET A 198 -12.56 -13.67 -3.04
N LEU A 199 -13.35 -14.38 -2.24
CA LEU A 199 -13.23 -14.37 -0.78
C LEU A 199 -11.88 -14.94 -0.32
N ASP A 200 -11.51 -16.12 -0.82
CA ASP A 200 -10.20 -16.74 -0.58
C ASP A 200 -9.06 -15.86 -1.12
N GLY A 201 -9.21 -15.34 -2.34
CA GLY A 201 -8.21 -14.50 -2.99
C GLY A 201 -7.92 -13.20 -2.25
N ALA A 202 -8.96 -12.51 -1.79
CA ALA A 202 -8.86 -11.26 -1.04
C ALA A 202 -8.26 -11.45 0.35
N CYS A 203 -8.68 -12.48 1.09
CA CYS A 203 -8.08 -12.81 2.40
C CYS A 203 -6.59 -13.13 2.25
N HIS A 204 -6.25 -14.13 1.42
CA HIS A 204 -4.85 -14.53 1.24
C HIS A 204 -3.94 -13.40 0.71
N LEU A 205 -4.47 -12.49 -0.11
CA LEU A 205 -3.71 -11.32 -0.57
C LEU A 205 -3.45 -10.33 0.57
N ALA A 206 -4.45 -10.05 1.42
CA ALA A 206 -4.29 -9.20 2.59
C ALA A 206 -3.34 -9.82 3.64
N GLU A 207 -3.38 -11.14 3.83
CA GLU A 207 -2.49 -11.90 4.72
C GLU A 207 -1.04 -11.88 4.23
N ALA A 208 -0.79 -12.12 2.94
CA ALA A 208 0.55 -12.03 2.36
C ALA A 208 1.11 -10.59 2.45
N ALA A 209 0.25 -9.59 2.27
CA ALA A 209 0.60 -8.19 2.45
C ALA A 209 0.97 -7.86 3.91
N ALA A 210 0.24 -8.44 4.87
CA ALA A 210 0.51 -8.29 6.30
C ALA A 210 1.82 -9.00 6.69
N ALA A 211 2.04 -10.22 6.20
CA ALA A 211 3.24 -11.02 6.44
C ALA A 211 4.49 -10.29 5.91
N SER A 212 4.44 -9.84 4.66
CA SER A 212 5.53 -9.09 4.02
C SER A 212 5.85 -7.81 4.80
N ALA A 213 4.84 -7.00 5.16
CA ALA A 213 5.04 -5.77 5.92
C ALA A 213 5.66 -6.03 7.32
N ARG A 214 5.28 -7.13 7.99
CA ARG A 214 5.90 -7.55 9.27
C ARG A 214 7.36 -7.99 9.10
N GLN A 215 7.69 -8.70 8.02
CA GLN A 215 9.07 -9.12 7.75
C GLN A 215 10.03 -7.94 7.55
N LEU A 216 9.57 -6.82 6.99
CA LEU A 216 10.35 -5.58 6.90
C LEU A 216 10.80 -5.11 8.30
N MET A 217 9.90 -5.15 9.27
CA MET A 217 10.15 -4.67 10.64
C MET A 217 11.16 -5.57 11.36
N THR A 218 11.00 -6.89 11.28
CA THR A 218 11.96 -7.84 11.85
C THR A 218 13.36 -7.67 11.27
N LYS A 219 13.48 -7.48 9.95
CA LYS A 219 14.78 -7.24 9.28
C LYS A 219 15.40 -5.90 9.67
N ALA A 220 14.61 -4.83 9.81
CA ALA A 220 15.10 -3.53 10.29
C ALA A 220 15.63 -3.62 11.74
N SER A 221 14.90 -4.29 12.64
CA SER A 221 15.33 -4.49 14.03
C SER A 221 16.64 -5.29 14.14
N ALA A 222 16.83 -6.32 13.31
CA ALA A 222 18.03 -7.15 13.29
C ALA A 222 19.29 -6.41 12.78
N VAL A 223 19.12 -5.43 11.88
CA VAL A 223 20.22 -4.53 11.46
C VAL A 223 20.56 -3.55 12.59
N SER A 224 19.54 -3.00 13.26
CA SER A 224 19.74 -2.08 14.40
C SER A 224 20.42 -2.73 15.61
N THR A 225 20.37 -4.06 15.77
CA THR A 225 21.08 -4.79 16.84
C THR A 225 22.54 -5.13 16.53
N ARG A 226 23.04 -4.76 15.34
CA ARG A 226 24.44 -4.96 14.91
C ARG A 226 25.24 -3.64 14.85
N GLY A 227 24.98 -2.74 15.79
CA GLY A 227 25.87 -1.60 16.09
C GLY A 227 27.17 -2.07 16.78
N PRO A 228 28.27 -1.31 16.68
CA PRO A 228 29.62 -1.86 16.88
C PRO A 228 29.94 -2.15 18.34
N SER A 229 30.17 -3.43 18.67
CA SER A 229 30.71 -3.85 19.95
C SER A 229 32.13 -4.40 19.81
N ALA A 230 33.01 -3.89 20.68
CA ALA A 230 34.32 -4.41 21.06
C ALA A 230 35.41 -4.51 19.98
N GLY A 231 36.42 -3.65 20.15
CA GLY A 231 37.63 -3.61 19.36
C GLY A 231 38.44 -4.90 19.39
N ARG A 232 39.03 -5.20 18.24
CA ARG A 232 40.08 -6.22 18.11
C ARG A 232 41.39 -5.64 18.61
N LEU A 233 41.90 -6.13 19.73
CA LEU A 233 43.27 -5.83 20.17
C LEU A 233 44.25 -6.19 19.05
N VAL A 234 45.17 -5.27 18.75
CA VAL A 234 46.29 -5.51 17.85
C VAL A 234 47.29 -6.37 18.61
N HIS A 235 47.30 -7.67 18.35
CA HIS A 235 48.38 -8.54 18.85
C HIS A 235 49.59 -8.37 17.93
N VAL A 236 50.54 -7.55 18.37
CA VAL A 236 51.90 -7.55 17.84
C VAL A 236 52.64 -8.76 18.39
N SER A 237 53.30 -9.51 17.52
CA SER A 237 54.44 -10.39 17.82
C SER A 237 55.30 -10.52 16.55
N PRO A 238 56.61 -10.81 16.66
CA PRO A 238 57.59 -10.22 15.75
C PRO A 238 58.34 -11.22 14.85
N LEU A 239 59.16 -10.64 13.95
CA LEU A 239 60.21 -11.27 13.13
C LEU A 239 59.75 -12.23 12.02
N ASP A 240 59.83 -11.74 10.77
CA ASP A 240 60.89 -12.18 9.84
C ASP A 240 61.02 -11.16 8.68
N GLU A 241 62.18 -10.52 8.63
CA GLU A 241 62.78 -9.90 7.42
C GLU A 241 63.76 -10.92 6.81
N PRO A 242 64.32 -10.75 5.58
CA PRO A 242 64.37 -9.53 4.76
C PRO A 242 64.04 -9.73 3.26
N SER A 243 63.97 -8.63 2.51
CA SER A 243 64.92 -8.46 1.39
C SER A 243 65.00 -6.99 0.95
N VAL A 244 66.23 -6.48 0.84
CA VAL A 244 66.55 -5.10 0.46
C VAL A 244 66.70 -5.00 -1.06
N MET A 245 66.21 -3.91 -1.66
CA MET A 245 66.79 -3.39 -2.90
C MET A 245 66.92 -1.87 -2.78
N GLU A 246 68.07 -1.36 -3.18
CA GLU A 246 68.56 -0.04 -2.77
C GLU A 246 68.03 1.14 -3.62
N ILE A 247 68.33 2.32 -3.10
CA ILE A 247 67.96 3.66 -3.57
C ILE A 247 68.73 4.03 -4.86
N PRO A 248 68.34 5.10 -5.58
CA PRO A 248 69.02 6.36 -5.26
C PRO A 248 68.10 7.58 -5.11
N MET A 249 68.61 8.51 -4.32
CA MET A 249 68.04 9.76 -3.88
C MET A 249 68.58 10.90 -4.76
N ASP A 250 67.79 11.92 -5.04
CA ASP A 250 68.35 13.28 -5.12
C ASP A 250 67.30 14.36 -4.81
N SER A 251 67.78 15.45 -4.23
CA SER A 251 67.04 16.61 -3.69
C SER A 251 66.39 17.45 -4.81
N ASP A 252 65.42 18.34 -4.59
CA ASP A 252 65.54 19.50 -3.70
C ASP A 252 64.25 20.39 -3.61
N MET A 253 64.33 21.39 -2.73
CA MET A 253 63.66 22.71 -2.79
C MET A 253 62.20 22.97 -2.32
N MET A 254 62.12 23.89 -1.35
CA MET A 254 61.05 24.84 -0.98
C MET A 254 59.71 24.27 -0.42
N ALA A 255 59.33 24.44 0.84
CA ALA A 255 59.42 25.56 1.81
C ALA A 255 58.48 26.76 1.56
N LEU A 256 57.44 26.83 2.41
CA LEU A 256 56.85 28.02 3.07
C LEU A 256 56.29 29.20 2.24
N GLY A 257 55.07 29.64 2.60
CA GLY A 257 54.77 31.08 2.68
C GLY A 257 53.49 31.62 2.03
N MET A 258 52.36 31.53 2.74
CA MET A 258 51.40 32.66 2.80
C MET A 258 52.03 33.76 3.70
N PRO A 259 51.69 35.08 3.64
CA PRO A 259 50.30 35.57 3.54
C PRO A 259 50.01 37.03 3.01
N SER A 260 48.71 37.36 2.98
CA SER A 260 48.10 38.66 3.39
C SER A 260 48.16 39.98 2.57
N ARG A 261 46.94 40.39 2.16
CA ARG A 261 46.23 41.67 2.47
C ARG A 261 46.40 42.95 1.61
N ILE A 262 45.32 43.77 1.74
CA ILE A 262 45.12 45.22 1.52
C ILE A 262 44.55 45.62 0.13
N GLY A 263 43.45 46.42 0.15
CA GLY A 263 42.79 47.04 -1.01
C GLY A 263 43.43 48.38 -1.45
N PRO A 264 42.71 49.36 -2.05
CA PRO A 264 41.43 49.90 -1.54
C PRO A 264 40.36 50.32 -2.61
N HIS A 265 39.25 50.92 -2.13
CA HIS A 265 38.25 51.87 -2.72
C HIS A 265 38.32 52.25 -4.23
N THR A 266 37.19 52.53 -4.91
CA THR A 266 36.47 53.84 -4.86
C THR A 266 35.13 53.85 -5.68
N ASP A 267 34.04 54.39 -5.11
CA ASP A 267 32.85 55.15 -5.62
C ASP A 267 32.01 54.71 -6.87
N ILE A 268 30.67 54.62 -6.85
CA ILE A 268 29.56 55.65 -6.91
C ILE A 268 29.50 56.36 -8.30
N ALA A 269 28.40 56.49 -9.07
CA ALA A 269 26.92 56.25 -8.96
C ALA A 269 26.37 55.67 -10.32
N PHE A 270 25.07 55.51 -10.67
CA PHE A 270 23.73 55.92 -10.18
C PHE A 270 22.72 54.75 -10.32
#